data_AF-L1NMB0-F1
#
_entry.id   AF-L1NMB0-F1
#
_cell.length_a   1.000
_cell.length_b   1.000
_cell.length_c   1.000
_cell.angle_alpha   90.00
_cell.angle_beta   90.00
_cell.angle_gamma   90.00
#
_symmetry.space_group_name_H-M   'P 1'
#
loop_
_entity.id
_entity.type
_entity.pdbx_description
1 polymer ?
#
loop_
_entity_poly.entity_id
_entity_poly.type
_entity_poly.pdbx_seq_one_letter_code
_entity_poly.pdbx_strand_id
1 'polypeptide(L)' 'MNSAVQYIKDFQGNDILAVIPIEEYRFLRERATWEEEEEYDIPEAQKQMLDERIEKYKNHPELLIPYEEVKREIRDEFGI' A
#
# COMPACT_ATOMS: atom_id res chain seq x y z
N MET A 1 -11.81 4.84 23.11
CA MET A 1 -10.58 4.67 23.92
C MET A 1 -10.27 6.01 24.57
N ASN A 2 -9.92 6.03 25.86
CA ASN A 2 -9.59 7.27 26.57
C ASN A 2 -8.11 7.60 26.26
N SER A 3 -7.84 8.11 25.06
CA SER A 3 -6.48 8.43 24.62
C SER A 3 -6.08 9.78 25.21
N ALA A 4 -5.45 9.75 26.39
CA ALA A 4 -4.85 10.94 26.98
C ALA A 4 -3.55 11.28 26.23
N VAL A 5 -3.66 11.75 24.99
CA VAL A 5 -2.54 12.37 24.27
C VAL A 5 -2.08 13.55 25.12
N GLN A 6 -0.79 13.58 25.45
CA GLN A 6 -0.20 14.67 26.21
C GLN A 6 0.58 15.56 25.27
N TYR A 7 0.40 16.88 25.41
CA TYR A 7 1.13 17.86 24.62
C TYR A 7 2.19 18.54 25.47
N ILE A 8 3.39 18.66 24.92
CA ILE A 8 4.50 19.42 25.51
C ILE A 8 4.51 20.77 24.82
N LYS A 9 4.47 21.84 25.61
CA LYS A 9 4.41 23.22 25.15
C LYS A 9 5.77 23.90 25.25
N ASP A 10 6.06 24.82 24.34
CA ASP A 10 7.17 25.76 24.46
C ASP A 10 6.89 26.85 25.51
N PHE A 11 7.85 27.76 25.71
CA PHE A 11 7.71 28.88 26.66
C PHE A 11 6.63 29.90 26.28
N GLN A 12 6.16 29.89 25.03
CA GLN A 12 5.08 30.74 24.55
C GLN A 12 3.71 30.05 24.64
N GLY A 13 3.66 28.77 25.00
CA GLY A 13 2.45 27.96 25.12
C GLY A 13 2.08 27.19 23.86
N ASN A 14 2.90 27.23 22.81
CA ASN A 14 2.66 26.51 21.56
C ASN A 14 3.00 25.03 21.74
N ASP A 15 2.17 24.14 21.20
CA ASP A 15 2.44 22.71 21.21
C ASP A 15 3.62 22.39 20.29
N ILE A 16 4.67 21.78 20.85
CA ILE A 16 5.89 21.40 20.10
C ILE A 16 6.07 19.89 19.98
N LEU A 17 5.50 19.10 20.89
CA LEU A 17 5.54 17.65 20.86
C LEU A 17 4.23 17.06 21.37
N ALA A 18 3.86 15.89 20.86
CA ALA A 18 2.76 15.07 21.35
C ALA A 18 3.29 13.71 21.82
N VAL A 19 2.89 13.29 23.01
CA VAL A 19 3.14 11.95 23.54
C VAL A 19 1.88 11.14 23.36
N ILE A 20 1.99 10.13 22.50
CA ILE A 20 0.88 9.27 22.07
C ILE A 20 1.14 7.86 22.63
N PRO A 21 0.13 7.20 23.23
CA PRO A 21 0.25 5.79 23.61
C PRO A 21 0.67 4.92 22.44
N ILE A 22 1.52 3.91 22.68
CA ILE A 22 2.11 3.11 21.60
C ILE A 22 1.07 2.39 20.73
N GLU A 23 -0.08 2.00 21.31
CA GLU A 23 -1.18 1.36 20.58
C GLU A 23 -1.85 2.33 19.60
N GLU A 24 -2.07 3.58 20.02
CA GLU A 24 -2.65 4.63 19.19
C GLU A 24 -1.70 5.03 18.06
N TYR A 25 -0.39 5.12 18.34
CA TYR A 25 0.62 5.36 17.31
C TYR A 25 0.64 4.24 16.25
N ARG A 26 0.57 2.97 16.68
CA ARG A 26 0.53 1.82 15.76
C ARG A 26 -0.70 1.87 14.87
N PHE A 27 -1.87 2.15 15.44
CA PHE A 27 -3.11 2.31 14.69
C PHE A 27 -3.02 3.43 13.64
N LEU A 28 -2.51 4.61 14.02
CA LEU A 28 -2.34 5.74 13.10
C LEU A 28 -1.33 5.44 11.99
N ARG A 29 -0.20 4.81 12.34
CA ARG A 29 0.83 4.42 11.37
C ARG A 29 0.29 3.41 10.35
N GLU A 30 -0.42 2.39 10.81
CA GLU A 30 -1.06 1.41 9.92
C GLU A 30 -2.00 2.12 8.96
N ARG A 31 -2.90 2.98 9.44
CA ARG A 31 -3.82 3.72 8.56
C ARG A 31 -3.10 4.65 7.58
N ALA A 32 -2.03 5.32 7.99
CA ALA A 32 -1.22 6.14 7.09
C ALA A 32 -0.55 5.32 5.98
N THR A 33 -0.08 4.09 6.29
CA THR A 33 0.43 3.18 5.25
C THR A 33 -0.65 2.67 4.31
N TRP A 34 -1.90 2.50 4.77
CA TRP A 34 -3.02 2.19 3.88
C TRP A 34 -3.34 3.36 2.94
N GLU A 35 -3.30 4.60 3.44
CA GLU A 35 -3.50 5.81 2.61
C GLU A 35 -2.33 6.02 1.61
N GLU A 36 -1.08 5.65 1.95
CA GLU A 36 0.05 5.61 1.01
C GLU A 36 -0.07 4.48 -0.03
N GLU A 37 -0.64 3.32 0.32
CA GLU A 37 -0.92 2.23 -0.62
C GLU A 37 -2.08 2.53 -1.57
N GLU A 38 -3.04 3.38 -1.17
CA GLU A 38 -4.13 3.84 -2.04
C GLU A 38 -3.68 4.84 -3.12
N GLU A 39 -2.48 5.42 -3.01
CA GLU A 39 -1.93 6.39 -3.98
C GLU A 39 -0.82 5.80 -4.89
N TYR A 40 -0.65 4.48 -4.95
CA TYR A 40 0.14 3.85 -6.02
C TYR A 40 -0.73 3.57 -7.24
N ASP A 41 -1.06 4.63 -7.97
CA ASP A 41 -1.62 4.48 -9.30
C ASP A 41 -0.52 3.87 -10.21
N ILE A 42 -0.64 2.59 -10.55
CA ILE A 42 0.34 1.92 -11.40
C ILE A 42 0.41 2.66 -12.76
N PRO A 43 1.61 2.88 -13.34
CA PRO A 43 1.74 3.54 -14.63
C PRO A 43 0.82 2.94 -15.70
N GLU A 44 0.31 3.77 -16.62
CA GLU A 44 -0.64 3.35 -17.66
C GLU A 44 -0.16 2.14 -18.46
N ALA A 45 1.15 2.03 -18.71
CA ALA A 45 1.74 0.87 -19.36
C ALA A 45 1.51 -0.44 -18.57
N GLN A 46 1.59 -0.40 -17.24
CA GLN A 46 1.31 -1.55 -16.38
C GLN A 46 -0.19 -1.88 -16.35
N LYS A 47 -1.07 -0.88 -16.39
CA LYS A 47 -2.52 -1.09 -16.54
C LYS A 47 -2.84 -1.81 -17.86
N GLN A 48 -2.24 -1.36 -18.96
CA GLN A 48 -2.41 -1.98 -20.29
C GLN A 48 -1.94 -3.43 -20.32
N MET A 49 -0.79 -3.75 -19.70
CA MET A 49 -0.32 -5.15 -19.59
C MET A 49 -1.29 -6.04 -18.83
N LEU A 50 -1.92 -5.52 -17.77
CA LEU A 50 -2.94 -6.25 -17.02
C LEU A 50 -4.21 -6.46 -17.85
N ASP A 51 -4.68 -5.43 -18.56
CA ASP A 51 -5.84 -5.53 -19.44
C ASP A 51 -5.65 -6.55 -20.56
N GLU A 52 -4.47 -6.57 -21.21
CA GLU A 52 -4.12 -7.56 -22.23
C GLU A 52 -4.12 -8.99 -21.67
N ARG A 53 -3.56 -9.20 -20.46
CA ARG A 53 -3.57 -10.51 -19.80
C ARG A 53 -5.00 -10.95 -19.44
N ILE A 54 -5.82 -10.04 -18.91
CA ILE A 54 -7.21 -10.32 -18.56
C ILE A 54 -8.01 -10.69 -19.81
N GLU A 55 -7.86 -9.95 -20.90
CA GLU A 55 -8.58 -10.21 -22.16
C GLU A 55 -8.15 -11.53 -22.81
N LYS A 56 -6.86 -11.88 -22.73
CA LYS A 56 -6.34 -13.19 -23.14
C LYS A 56 -7.07 -14.32 -22.41
N TYR A 57 -7.26 -14.21 -21.09
CA TYR A 57 -7.92 -15.26 -20.30
C TYR A 57 -9.44 -15.28 -20.42
N LYS A 58 -10.10 -14.15 -20.71
CA LYS A 58 -11.55 -14.13 -20.98
C LYS A 58 -11.90 -14.97 -22.21
N ASN A 59 -11.07 -14.89 -23.25
CA ASN A 59 -11.29 -15.62 -24.50
C ASN A 59 -10.68 -17.05 -24.45
N HIS A 60 -9.71 -17.27 -23.56
CA HIS A 60 -8.99 -18.55 -23.39
C HIS A 60 -8.79 -18.90 -21.90
N PRO A 61 -9.85 -19.31 -21.18
CA PRO A 61 -9.76 -19.61 -19.75
C PRO A 61 -8.82 -20.78 -19.44
N GLU A 62 -8.54 -21.65 -20.40
CA GLU A 62 -7.56 -22.74 -20.30
C GLU A 62 -6.11 -22.26 -20.15
N LEU A 63 -5.83 -21.00 -20.53
CA LEU A 63 -4.50 -20.41 -20.40
C LEU A 63 -4.25 -19.81 -19.01
N LEU A 64 -5.25 -19.80 -18.12
CA LEU A 64 -5.12 -19.21 -16.79
C LEU A 64 -4.05 -19.96 -15.98
N ILE A 65 -2.98 -19.24 -15.63
CA ILE A 65 -1.90 -19.76 -14.80
C ILE A 65 -2.04 -19.33 -13.33
N PRO A 66 -1.56 -20.14 -12.36
CA PRO A 66 -1.52 -19.76 -10.96
C PRO A 66 -0.64 -18.53 -10.70
N TYR A 67 -0.94 -17.79 -9.64
CA TYR A 67 -0.18 -16.58 -9.25
C TYR A 67 1.33 -16.83 -9.07
N GLU A 68 1.72 -18.00 -8.57
CA GLU A 68 3.13 -18.37 -8.42
C GLU A 68 3.87 -18.52 -9.77
N GLU A 69 3.17 -18.90 -10.83
CA GLU A 69 3.74 -18.96 -12.18
C GLU A 69 3.85 -17.56 -12.79
N VAL A 70 2.84 -16.70 -12.58
CA VAL A 70 2.90 -15.29 -12.99
C VAL A 70 4.10 -14.57 -12.38
N LYS A 71 4.35 -14.74 -11.07
CA LYS A 71 5.50 -14.15 -10.39
C LYS A 71 6.82 -14.62 -10.99
N ARG A 72 6.89 -15.89 -11.41
CA ARG A 72 8.09 -16.47 -12.02
C ARG A 72 8.33 -15.89 -13.41
N GLU A 73 7.31 -15.82 -14.25
CA GLU A 73 7.40 -15.20 -15.58
C GLU A 73 7.86 -13.75 -15.51
N ILE A 74 7.28 -12.95 -14.61
CA ILE A 74 7.66 -11.54 -14.43
C ILE A 74 9.13 -11.43 -13.99
N ARG A 75 9.57 -12.29 -13.06
CA ARG A 75 10.97 -12.35 -12.65
C ARG A 75 11.90 -12.71 -13.80
N ASP A 76 11.53 -13.71 -14.60
CA ASP A 76 12.34 -14.19 -15.72
C ASP A 76 12.40 -13.17 -16.86
N GLU A 77 11.31 -12.44 -17.12
CA GLU A 77 11.18 -11.44 -18.17
C GLU A 77 11.85 -10.11 -17.81
N PHE A 78 11.72 -9.66 -16.56
CA PHE A 78 12.19 -8.34 -16.12
C PHE A 78 13.41 -8.38 -15.18
N GLY A 79 13.88 -9.56 -14.79
CA GLY A 79 15.09 -9.75 -13.98
C GLY A 79 14.99 -9.28 -12.53
N ILE A 80 13.78 -9.30 -11.94
CA ILE A 80 13.44 -8.81 -10.59
C ILE A 80 13.05 -9.89 -9.58
#